data_AF-A0A5T2H0N0-F1
#
_entry.id   AF-A0A5T2H0N0-F1
#
_cell.length_a   1.000
_cell.length_b   1.000
_cell.length_c   1.000
_cell.angle_alpha   90.00
_cell.angle_beta   90.00
_cell.angle_gamma   90.00
#
_symmetry.space_group_name_H-M   'P 1'
#
loop_
_entity.id
_entity.type
_entity.pdbx_description
1 polymer ?
#
loop_
_entity_poly.entity_id
_entity_poly.type
_entity_poly.pdbx_seq_one_letter_code
_entity_poly.pdbx_strand_id
1 'polypeptide(L)'
;LVDNVTTCVTPGSSVDILVTDHGIAVNPARPELAERLQAAGMKVVSIEWLRERAQLLTGQPRPIEFTDRVIAVVRYRDGSVIDVVHQVKE
;
A
#
# COMPACT_ATOMS: atom_id res chain seq x y z
N LEU A 1 -6.06 0.45 4.97
CA LEU A 1 -5.32 1.01 3.82
C LEU A 1 -5.12 2.50 4.06
N VAL A 2 -4.00 3.06 3.60
CA VAL A 2 -3.61 4.47 3.82
C VAL A 2 -3.06 5.07 2.53
N ASP A 3 -2.91 6.39 2.48
CA ASP A 3 -2.33 7.09 1.33
C ASP A 3 -0.84 6.81 1.15
N ASN A 4 -0.09 6.85 2.24
CA ASN A 4 1.35 6.61 2.25
C ASN A 4 1.68 5.64 3.39
N VAL A 5 2.44 4.59 3.08
CA VAL A 5 3.00 3.71 4.11
C VAL A 5 4.14 4.42 4.84
N THR A 6 4.36 4.08 6.11
CA THR A 6 5.49 4.64 6.88
C THR A 6 6.84 4.14 6.37
N THR A 7 6.87 2.94 5.78
CA THR A 7 8.10 2.33 5.27
C THR A 7 7.80 1.45 4.06
N CYS A 8 8.45 1.73 2.93
CA CYS A 8 8.35 0.96 1.71
C CYS A 8 9.37 -0.19 1.72
N VAL A 9 8.89 -1.42 1.83
CA VAL A 9 9.73 -2.63 1.75
C VAL A 9 9.63 -3.29 0.38
N THR A 10 8.42 -3.36 -0.17
CA THR A 10 8.16 -3.90 -1.51
C THR A 10 7.50 -2.80 -2.34
N PRO A 11 8.08 -2.41 -3.50
CA PRO A 11 7.49 -1.40 -4.35
C PRO A 11 6.17 -1.91 -4.94
N GLY A 12 5.16 -1.04 -5.01
CA GLY A 12 3.83 -1.39 -5.53
C GLY A 12 3.84 -1.92 -6.97
N SER A 13 4.87 -1.59 -7.76
CA SER A 13 5.09 -2.14 -9.10
C SER A 13 5.30 -3.66 -9.13
N SER A 14 5.65 -4.27 -7.99
CA SER A 14 5.80 -5.72 -7.82
C SER A 14 4.60 -6.39 -7.14
N VAL A 15 3.53 -5.63 -6.85
CA VAL A 15 2.30 -6.13 -6.23
C VAL A 15 1.17 -6.03 -7.24
N ASP A 16 0.69 -7.18 -7.72
CA ASP A 16 -0.31 -7.21 -8.78
C ASP A 16 -1.75 -7.14 -8.24
N ILE A 17 -2.05 -7.78 -7.10
CA ILE A 17 -3.42 -7.90 -6.56
C ILE A 17 -3.42 -7.76 -5.03
N LEU A 18 -4.34 -6.96 -4.50
CA LEU A 18 -4.69 -6.88 -3.08
C LEU A 18 -6.09 -7.45 -2.86
N VAL A 19 -6.21 -8.42 -1.96
CA VAL A 19 -7.50 -9.03 -1.59
C VAL A 19 -7.86 -8.63 -0.16
N THR A 20 -9.10 -8.17 0.03
CA THR A 20 -9.69 -7.86 1.34
C THR A 20 -11.08 -8.48 1.44
N ASP A 21 -11.66 -8.50 2.63
CA ASP A 21 -13.06 -8.83 2.87
C ASP A 21 -14.05 -7.83 2.24
N HIS A 22 -13.61 -6.61 1.93
CA HIS A 22 -14.44 -5.58 1.30
C HIS A 22 -14.37 -5.55 -0.24
N GLY A 23 -13.39 -6.23 -0.85
CA GLY A 23 -13.19 -6.30 -2.29
C GLY A 23 -11.76 -6.64 -2.71
N ILE A 24 -11.56 -6.77 -4.02
CA ILE A 24 -10.26 -7.04 -4.64
C ILE A 24 -9.82 -5.80 -5.42
N ALA A 25 -8.61 -5.30 -5.17
CA ALA A 25 -7.99 -4.28 -6.00
C ALA A 25 -6.87 -4.89 -6.86
N VAL A 26 -6.93 -4.64 -8.15
CA VAL A 26 -5.89 -5.07 -9.10
C VAL A 26 -5.07 -3.85 -9.49
N ASN A 27 -3.75 -4.01 -9.51
CA ASN A 27 -2.83 -2.97 -9.95
C ASN A 27 -3.14 -2.57 -11.40
N PRO A 28 -3.33 -1.27 -11.70
CA PRO A 28 -3.61 -0.80 -13.06
C PRO A 28 -2.56 -1.19 -14.10
N ALA A 29 -1.34 -1.56 -13.68
CA ALA A 29 -0.30 -2.10 -14.56
C ALA A 29 -0.56 -3.56 -15.02
N ARG A 30 -1.67 -4.18 -14.60
CA ARG A 30 -2.12 -5.54 -14.94
C ARG A 30 -3.62 -5.59 -15.30
N PRO A 31 -4.09 -4.80 -16.28
CA PRO A 31 -5.51 -4.73 -16.63
C PRO A 31 -6.11 -6.09 -17.00
N GLU A 32 -5.32 -6.99 -17.59
CA GLU A 32 -5.73 -8.34 -17.96
C GLU A 32 -6.14 -9.21 -16.76
N LEU A 33 -5.54 -8.98 -15.58
CA LEU A 33 -5.93 -9.69 -14.35
C LEU A 33 -7.26 -9.18 -13.82
N ALA A 34 -7.53 -7.87 -13.94
CA ALA A 34 -8.81 -7.28 -13.55
C ALA A 34 -9.95 -7.83 -14.41
N GLU A 35 -9.75 -7.86 -15.73
CA GLU A 35 -10.72 -8.41 -16.69
C GLU A 35 -11.05 -9.88 -16.39
N ARG A 36 -10.02 -10.71 -16.16
CA ARG A 36 -10.22 -12.13 -15.83
C ARG A 36 -11.00 -12.34 -14.54
N LEU A 37 -10.72 -11.55 -13.51
CA LEU A 37 -11.43 -11.63 -12.22
C LEU A 37 -12.88 -11.15 -12.35
N GLN A 38 -13.12 -10.06 -13.08
CA GLN A 38 -14.47 -9.55 -13.35
C GLN A 38 -15.29 -10.57 -14.16
N ALA A 39 -14.70 -11.17 -15.19
CA ALA A 39 -15.33 -12.23 -15.98
C ALA A 39 -15.67 -13.48 -15.16
N ALA A 40 -14.89 -13.75 -14.11
CA ALA A 40 -15.18 -14.82 -13.13
C ALA A 40 -16.22 -14.42 -12.07
N GLY A 41 -16.82 -13.23 -12.15
CA GLY A 41 -17.83 -12.76 -11.20
C GLY A 41 -17.29 -12.19 -9.89
N MET A 42 -15.98 -11.91 -9.81
CA MET A 42 -15.36 -11.35 -8.61
C MET A 42 -15.59 -9.83 -8.53
N LYS A 43 -15.84 -9.32 -7.32
CA LYS A 43 -15.97 -7.87 -7.07
C LYS A 43 -14.60 -7.20 -7.09
N VAL A 44 -14.22 -6.68 -8.24
CA VAL A 44 -13.01 -5.85 -8.43
C VAL A 44 -13.36 -4.37 -8.21
N VAL A 45 -12.56 -3.69 -7.40
CA VAL A 45 -12.69 -2.26 -7.05
C VAL A 45 -11.34 -1.57 -7.19
N SER A 46 -11.30 -0.24 -7.15
CA SER A 46 -10.01 0.48 -7.10
C SER A 46 -9.39 0.41 -5.71
N ILE A 47 -8.07 0.61 -5.62
CA ILE A 47 -7.38 0.66 -4.33
C ILE A 47 -7.78 1.91 -3.53
N GLU A 48 -8.12 3.00 -4.22
CA GLU A 48 -8.67 4.23 -3.64
C GLU A 48 -10.01 3.96 -2.96
N TRP A 49 -10.90 3.17 -3.58
CA TRP A 49 -12.16 2.78 -2.97
C TRP A 49 -11.93 1.99 -1.68
N LEU A 50 -10.98 1.05 -1.66
CA LEU A 50 -10.61 0.32 -0.44
C LEU A 50 -10.00 1.24 0.63
N ARG A 51 -9.23 2.26 0.24
CA ARG A 51 -8.66 3.28 1.13
C ARG A 51 -9.74 4.17 1.73
N GLU A 52 -10.70 4.65 0.93
CA GLU A 52 -11.85 5.44 1.40
C GLU A 52 -12.71 4.62 2.37
N ARG A 53 -12.95 3.35 2.06
CA ARG A 53 -13.66 2.43 2.97
C ARG A 53 -12.93 2.26 4.30
N ALA A 54 -11.60 2.12 4.28
CA ALA A 54 -10.83 2.05 5.51
C ALA A 54 -10.98 3.33 6.34
N GLN A 55 -10.85 4.51 5.73
CA GLN A 55 -11.03 5.80 6.42
C GLN A 55 -12.44 6.01 6.96
N LEU A 56 -13.48 5.55 6.25
CA LEU A 56 -14.87 5.59 6.77
C LEU A 56 -15.05 4.74 8.03
N LEU A 57 -14.32 3.63 8.15
CA LEU A 57 -14.43 2.72 9.29
C LEU A 57 -13.57 3.16 10.48
N THR A 58 -12.39 3.74 10.22
CA THR A 58 -11.40 4.03 11.28
C THR A 58 -11.19 5.52 11.54
N GLY A 59 -11.74 6.40 10.70
CA GLY A 59 -11.38 7.81 10.65
C GLY A 59 -10.02 8.05 9.99
N GLN A 60 -9.64 9.33 9.94
CA GLN A 60 -8.30 9.74 9.49
C GLN A 60 -7.26 9.39 10.57
N PRO A 61 -6.16 8.69 10.22
CA PRO A 61 -5.13 8.36 11.18
C PRO A 61 -4.41 9.63 11.65
N ARG A 62 -4.15 9.73 12.96
CA ARG A 62 -3.28 10.79 13.50
C ARG A 62 -1.84 10.55 13.02
N PRO A 63 -1.19 11.53 12.36
CA PRO A 63 0.21 11.38 11.94
C PRO A 63 1.14 11.10 13.12
N ILE A 64 2.15 10.26 12.90
CA ILE A 64 3.26 10.05 13.84
C ILE A 64 4.30 11.14 13.56
N GLU A 65 4.79 11.79 14.61
CA GLU A 65 5.90 12.73 14.49
C GLU A 65 7.23 11.96 14.49
N PHE A 66 8.10 12.28 13.53
CA PHE A 66 9.44 11.72 13.43
C PHE A 66 10.48 12.85 13.59
N THR A 67 11.67 12.50 14.05
CA THR A 67 12.84 13.38 14.00
C THR A 67 13.62 13.15 12.69
N ASP A 68 14.58 14.03 12.39
CA ASP A 68 15.43 13.88 11.19
C ASP A 68 16.48 12.76 11.31
N ARG A 69 16.57 12.08 12.46
CA ARG A 69 17.55 11.02 12.68
C ARG A 69 17.14 9.75 11.95
N VAL A 70 17.89 9.38 10.93
CA VAL A 70 17.82 8.05 10.31
C VAL A 70 18.36 7.00 11.28
N ILE A 71 17.54 5.98 11.60
CA ILE A 71 17.89 4.86 12.49
C ILE A 71 18.05 3.53 11.75
N ALA A 72 17.56 3.42 10.51
CA ALA A 72 17.76 2.25 9.67
C ALA A 72 17.71 2.61 8.18
N VAL A 73 18.38 1.79 7.35
CA VAL A 73 18.35 1.87 5.88
C VAL A 73 17.69 0.61 5.34
N VAL A 74 16.64 0.77 4.55
CA VAL A 74 15.95 -0.35 3.89
C VAL A 74 16.60 -0.57 2.53
N ARG A 75 17.29 -1.72 2.39
CA ARG A 75 17.88 -2.15 1.11
C ARG A 75 16.91 -3.04 0.36
N TYR A 76 16.77 -2.80 -0.95
CA TYR A 76 16.04 -3.69 -1.83
C TYR A 76 16.91 -4.89 -2.26
N ARG A 77 16.29 -5.86 -2.93
CA ARG A 77 16.91 -7.13 -3.31
C ARG A 77 18.13 -6.98 -4.23
N ASP A 78 18.24 -5.86 -4.95
CA ASP A 78 19.35 -5.52 -5.84
C ASP A 78 20.47 -4.73 -5.13
N GLY A 79 20.34 -4.50 -3.82
CA GLY A 79 21.30 -3.77 -3.01
C GLY A 79 21.11 -2.25 -2.99
N SER A 80 20.22 -1.70 -3.83
CA SER A 80 19.84 -0.29 -3.81
C SER A 80 19.11 0.08 -2.51
N VAL A 81 19.09 1.37 -2.17
CA VAL A 81 18.32 1.88 -1.03
C VAL A 81 16.92 2.24 -1.53
N ILE A 82 15.89 1.60 -0.97
CA ILE A 82 14.49 1.85 -1.32
C ILE A 82 13.80 2.79 -0.35
N ASP A 83 14.23 2.80 0.91
CA ASP A 83 13.67 3.67 1.95
C ASP A 83 14.61 3.80 3.16
N VAL A 84 14.29 4.70 4.08
CA VAL A 84 14.96 4.87 5.37
C VAL A 84 13.94 4.98 6.49
N VAL A 85 14.30 4.49 7.68
CA VAL A 85 13.44 4.60 8.87
C VAL A 85 13.97 5.73 9.75
N HIS A 86 13.09 6.67 10.09
CA HIS A 86 13.39 7.80 10.97
C HIS A 86 12.99 7.48 12.42
N GLN A 87 13.70 8.07 13.38
CA GLN A 87 13.37 7.94 14.80
C GLN A 87 12.00 8.61 15.08
N VAL A 88 11.13 7.92 15.82
CA VAL A 88 9.87 8.50 16.33
C VAL A 88 10.19 9.54 17.39
N LYS A 89 9.49 10.67 17.37
CA LYS A 89 9.60 11.71 18.39
C LYS A 89 8.81 11.30 19.63
N GLU A 90 9.46 11.35 20.81
CA GLU A 90 8.83 11.11 22.11
C GLU A 90 7.84 12.21 22.51
#